data_AF-A0AAE1TXJ4-F1
#
_entry.id   AF-A0AAE1TXJ4-F1
#
_cell.length_a   1.000
_cell.length_b   1.000
_cell.length_c   1.000
_cell.angle_alpha   90.00
_cell.angle_beta   90.00
_cell.angle_gamma   90.00
#
_symmetry.space_group_name_H-M   'P 1'
#
loop_
_entity.id
_entity.type
_entity.pdbx_description
1 polymer ?
#
loop_
_entity_poly.entity_id
_entity_poly.type
_entity_poly.pdbx_seq_one_letter_code
_entity_poly.pdbx_strand_id
1 'polypeptide(L)'
;MALVAGGKHSFIYLKTPIEFLMVTKFSKVYAETTFHMAQEEFFPGGYAWGFPKGSPYRKIIDLMMGRCVMSGLTRKWLGDTYSLYQREYTEERSTLEPEEALTSSDNGLVRLNMNAL
;
A
#
# COMPACT_ATOMS: atom_id res chain seq x y z
N MET A 1 -12.12 -2.53 0.28
CA MET A 1 -11.57 -2.59 1.67
C MET A 1 -12.65 -2.44 2.73
N ALA A 2 -13.66 -1.57 2.60
CA ALA A 2 -14.72 -1.39 3.62
C ALA A 2 -15.42 -2.70 4.06
N LEU A 3 -15.72 -3.61 3.12
CA LEU A 3 -16.32 -4.92 3.45
C LEU A 3 -15.37 -5.89 4.18
N VAL A 4 -14.06 -5.75 3.94
CA VAL A 4 -13.01 -6.50 4.64
C VAL A 4 -12.84 -5.96 6.06
N ALA A 5 -12.90 -4.63 6.23
CA ALA A 5 -12.88 -3.98 7.54
C ALA A 5 -14.07 -4.43 8.43
N GLY A 6 -15.20 -4.79 7.81
CA GLY A 6 -16.36 -5.38 8.49
C GLY A 6 -16.19 -6.84 8.94
N GLY A 7 -15.02 -7.46 8.72
CA GLY A 7 -14.63 -8.75 9.32
C GLY A 7 -15.25 -10.02 8.71
N LYS A 8 -16.09 -9.91 7.68
CA LYS A 8 -16.79 -11.05 7.06
C LYS A 8 -16.33 -11.40 5.64
N HIS A 9 -15.36 -10.66 5.10
CA HIS A 9 -14.89 -10.83 3.73
C HIS A 9 -13.38 -10.92 3.69
N SER A 10 -12.90 -11.77 2.79
CA SER A 10 -11.50 -11.79 2.35
C SER A 10 -11.39 -11.11 0.99
N PHE A 11 -10.25 -10.48 0.72
CA PHE A 11 -9.98 -9.83 -0.57
C PHE A 11 -8.76 -10.48 -1.22
N ILE A 12 -8.97 -11.05 -2.41
CA ILE A 12 -7.93 -11.72 -3.18
C ILE A 12 -7.53 -10.79 -4.31
N TYR A 13 -6.25 -10.39 -4.32
CA TYR A 13 -5.70 -9.53 -5.35
C TYR A 13 -4.18 -9.70 -5.43
N LEU A 14 -3.54 -8.96 -6.34
CA LEU A 14 -2.09 -8.88 -6.40
C LEU A 14 -1.53 -8.36 -5.09
N LYS A 15 -0.44 -8.99 -4.62
CA LYS A 15 0.19 -8.69 -3.33
C LYS A 15 0.73 -7.26 -3.27
N THR A 16 1.55 -6.85 -4.25
CA THR A 16 2.21 -5.52 -4.22
C THR A 16 1.22 -4.35 -4.10
N PRO A 17 0.08 -4.31 -4.82
CA PRO A 17 -0.93 -3.28 -4.61
C PRO A 17 -1.61 -3.34 -3.23
N ILE A 18 -1.89 -4.54 -2.70
CA ILE A 18 -2.47 -4.66 -1.35
C ILE A 18 -1.44 -4.18 -0.31
N GLU A 19 -0.18 -4.59 -0.41
CA GLU A 19 0.90 -4.17 0.49
C GLU A 19 1.04 -2.64 0.47
N PHE A 20 1.05 -2.04 -0.72
CA PHE A 20 1.09 -0.59 -0.87
C PHE A 20 -0.09 0.09 -0.16
N LEU A 21 -1.33 -0.39 -0.38
CA LEU A 21 -2.52 0.17 0.28
C LEU A 21 -2.46 0.00 1.80
N MET A 22 -2.00 -1.15 2.29
CA MET A 22 -1.85 -1.42 3.72
C MET A 22 -0.83 -0.48 4.34
N VAL A 23 0.34 -0.32 3.73
CA VAL A 23 1.42 0.54 4.23
C VAL A 23 1.02 2.01 4.19
N THR A 24 0.40 2.47 3.11
CA THR A 24 0.10 3.90 2.90
C THR A 24 -1.17 4.38 3.62
N LYS A 25 -2.23 3.56 3.66
CA LYS A 25 -3.54 4.00 4.16
C LYS A 25 -3.96 3.37 5.49
N PHE A 26 -3.49 2.17 5.79
CA PHE A 26 -4.00 1.37 6.92
C PHE A 26 -2.96 1.04 7.99
N SER A 27 -1.69 1.38 7.77
CA SER A 27 -0.63 1.28 8.77
C SER A 27 -0.49 2.65 9.42
N LYS A 28 -0.97 2.80 10.65
CA LYS A 28 -0.67 4.00 11.43
C LYS A 28 0.81 3.97 11.86
N VAL A 29 1.38 5.15 12.07
CA VAL A 29 2.75 5.36 12.59
C VAL A 29 3.01 4.59 13.91
N TYR A 30 1.96 4.21 14.63
CA TYR A 30 2.01 3.48 15.91
C TYR A 30 1.68 1.97 15.81
N ALA A 31 1.98 1.33 14.68
CA ALA A 31 2.12 -0.13 14.54
C ALA A 31 0.85 -1.02 14.64
N GLU A 32 -0.36 -0.48 14.82
CA GLU A 32 -1.57 -1.29 14.67
C GLU A 32 -2.09 -1.28 13.24
N THR A 33 -1.79 -2.34 12.48
CA THR A 33 -2.42 -2.60 11.19
C THR A 33 -3.71 -3.38 11.41
N THR A 34 -4.86 -2.84 11.01
CA THR A 34 -6.18 -3.50 11.20
C THR A 34 -6.41 -4.68 10.25
N PHE A 35 -5.44 -4.98 9.38
CA PHE A 35 -5.53 -6.00 8.36
C PHE A 35 -4.33 -6.94 8.45
N HIS A 36 -4.60 -8.23 8.29
CA HIS A 36 -3.57 -9.25 8.16
C HIS A 36 -3.53 -9.75 6.71
N MET A 37 -2.32 -9.88 6.18
CA MET A 37 -2.09 -10.47 4.86
C MET A 37 -1.54 -11.89 5.05
N ALA A 38 -2.03 -12.83 4.23
CA ALA A 38 -1.44 -14.17 4.18
C ALA A 38 0.04 -14.09 3.75
N GLN A 39 0.91 -14.88 4.39
CA GLN A 39 2.34 -14.91 4.05
C GLN A 39 2.59 -15.61 2.71
N GLU A 40 1.77 -16.63 2.41
CA GLU A 40 1.90 -17.42 1.19
C GLU A 40 1.22 -16.74 0.00
N GLU A 41 1.91 -16.75 -1.13
CA GLU A 41 1.37 -16.27 -2.40
C GLU A 41 0.69 -17.41 -3.14
N PHE A 42 -0.62 -17.28 -3.37
CA PHE A 42 -1.39 -18.26 -4.13
C PHE A 42 -1.03 -18.28 -5.63
N PHE A 43 -0.49 -17.18 -6.14
CA PHE A 43 -0.01 -17.06 -7.51
C PHE A 43 1.29 -16.26 -7.50
N PRO A 44 2.46 -16.90 -7.70
CA PRO A 44 3.75 -16.21 -7.80
C PRO A 44 3.81 -15.50 -9.16
N GLY A 45 3.09 -14.38 -9.27
CA GLY A 45 3.07 -13.51 -10.42
C GLY A 45 4.11 -12.40 -10.28
N GLY A 46 4.60 -11.90 -11.41
CA GLY A 46 5.52 -10.78 -11.45
C GLY A 46 5.09 -9.72 -12.46
N TYR A 47 5.71 -8.55 -12.36
CA TYR A 47 5.60 -7.50 -13.37
C TYR A 47 6.71 -7.67 -14.40
N ALA A 48 6.39 -7.48 -15.67
CA ALA A 48 7.34 -7.59 -16.77
C ALA A 48 7.11 -6.48 -17.80
N TRP A 49 8.18 -6.14 -18.52
CA TRP A 49 8.10 -5.23 -19.65
C TRP A 49 7.66 -5.98 -20.90
N GLY A 50 6.56 -5.53 -21.50
CA GLY A 50 6.10 -6.05 -22.79
C GLY A 50 6.93 -5.49 -23.93
N PHE A 51 7.43 -6.35 -24.81
CA PHE A 51 8.15 -5.95 -26.02
C PHE A 51 7.54 -6.58 -27.26
N PRO A 52 7.56 -5.87 -28.42
CA PRO A 52 7.24 -6.48 -29.70
C PRO A 52 8.08 -7.74 -29.96
N LYS A 53 7.49 -8.73 -30.63
CA LYS A 53 8.21 -9.96 -31.01
C LYS A 53 9.45 -9.61 -31.81
N GLY A 54 10.61 -10.12 -31.38
CA GLY A 54 11.90 -9.85 -32.03
C GLY A 54 12.57 -8.55 -31.62
N SER A 55 12.03 -7.81 -30.65
CA SER A 55 12.68 -6.58 -30.16
C SER A 55 14.12 -6.84 -29.70
N PRO A 56 15.11 -6.09 -30.22
CA PRO A 56 16.51 -6.24 -29.81
C PRO A 56 16.73 -5.77 -28.36
N TYR A 57 15.86 -4.90 -27.85
CA TYR A 57 15.99 -4.30 -26.52
C TYR A 57 15.65 -5.26 -25.38
N ARG A 58 14.87 -6.33 -25.66
CA ARG A 58 14.39 -7.26 -24.63
C ARG A 58 15.55 -7.80 -23.79
N LYS A 59 16.58 -8.34 -24.45
CA LYS A 59 17.74 -8.95 -23.75
C LYS A 59 18.52 -7.93 -22.92
N ILE A 60 18.65 -6.71 -23.42
CA ILE A 60 19.41 -5.65 -22.75
C ILE A 60 18.65 -5.20 -21.49
N ILE A 61 17.34 -4.97 -21.61
CA ILE A 61 16.50 -4.55 -20.49
C ILE A 61 16.40 -5.67 -19.45
N ASP A 62 16.23 -6.93 -19.87
CA ASP A 62 16.21 -8.08 -18.95
C ASP A 62 17.50 -8.17 -18.14
N LEU A 63 18.66 -8.01 -18.79
CA LEU A 63 19.96 -8.01 -18.13
C LEU A 63 20.10 -6.86 -17.12
N MET A 64 19.68 -5.65 -17.51
CA MET A 64 19.75 -4.48 -16.64
C MET A 64 18.80 -4.63 -15.45
N MET A 65 17.58 -5.14 -15.66
CA MET A 65 16.65 -5.40 -14.57
C MET A 65 17.17 -6.47 -13.62
N GLY A 66 17.77 -7.55 -14.14
CA GLY A 66 18.44 -8.55 -13.32
C GLY A 66 19.51 -7.92 -12.41
N ARG A 67 20.33 -7.00 -12.93
CA ARG A 67 21.34 -6.26 -12.14
C ARG A 67 20.70 -5.36 -11.08
N CYS A 68 19.62 -4.66 -11.40
CA CYS A 68 18.88 -3.84 -10.44
C CYS A 68 18.28 -4.67 -9.31
N VAL A 69 17.75 -5.87 -9.61
CA VAL A 69 17.22 -6.80 -8.61
C VAL A 69 18.35 -7.31 -7.71
N MET A 70 19.44 -7.82 -8.31
CA MET A 70 20.56 -8.38 -7.56
C MET A 70 21.29 -7.36 -6.68
N SER A 71 21.34 -6.09 -7.10
CA SER A 71 21.89 -5.00 -6.30
C SER A 71 20.95 -4.47 -5.23
N GLY A 72 19.69 -4.93 -5.18
CA GLY A 72 18.68 -4.46 -4.24
C GLY A 72 18.10 -3.08 -4.55
N LEU A 73 18.44 -2.50 -5.71
CA LEU A 73 17.92 -1.18 -6.13
C LEU A 73 16.40 -1.17 -6.22
N THR A 74 15.81 -2.24 -6.74
CA THR A 74 14.34 -2.35 -6.85
C THR A 74 13.66 -2.32 -5.48
N ARG A 75 14.25 -3.01 -4.49
CA ARG A 75 13.75 -3.01 -3.10
C ARG A 75 13.86 -1.62 -2.46
N LYS A 76 14.99 -0.95 -2.69
CA LYS A 76 15.20 0.43 -2.22
C LYS A 76 14.15 1.37 -2.82
N TRP A 77 13.99 1.38 -4.14
CA TRP A 77 13.03 2.27 -4.81
C TRP A 77 11.59 2.03 -4.36
N LEU A 78 11.22 0.77 -4.12
CA LEU A 78 9.90 0.45 -3.58
C LEU A 78 9.69 1.03 -2.18
N GLY A 79 10.67 0.87 -1.29
CA GLY A 79 10.63 1.45 0.06
C GLY A 79 10.63 2.98 0.06
N ASP A 80 11.44 3.59 -0.80
CA ASP A 80 11.48 5.05 -0.99
C ASP A 80 10.11 5.56 -1.47
N THR A 81 9.48 4.85 -2.42
CA THR A 81 8.14 5.17 -2.92
C THR A 81 7.10 5.07 -1.82
N TYR A 82 7.12 4.00 -1.00
CA TYR A 82 6.21 3.87 0.13
C TYR A 82 6.36 5.02 1.12
N SER A 83 7.59 5.42 1.42
CA SER A 83 7.90 6.52 2.33
C SER A 83 7.42 7.86 1.80
N LEU A 84 7.59 8.13 0.50
CA LEU A 84 7.10 9.35 -0.16
C LEU A 84 5.58 9.45 -0.08
N TYR A 85 4.87 8.37 -0.43
CA TYR A 85 3.41 8.34 -0.38
C TYR A 85 2.86 8.48 1.05
N GLN A 86 3.51 7.86 2.05
CA GLN A 86 3.13 8.04 3.44
C GLN A 86 3.28 9.51 3.89
N ARG A 87 4.35 10.18 3.46
CA ARG A 87 4.57 11.60 3.77
C ARG A 87 3.48 12.47 3.15
N GLU A 88 3.24 12.32 1.84
CA GLU A 88 2.21 13.07 1.11
C GLU A 88 0.82 12.86 1.74
N TYR A 89 0.46 11.61 2.05
CA TYR A 89 -0.84 11.30 2.67
C TYR A 89 -0.97 11.89 4.09
N THR A 90 0.13 11.93 4.86
CA THR A 90 0.13 12.55 6.19
C THR A 90 -0.02 14.06 6.09
N GLU A 91 0.66 14.69 5.12
CA GLU A 91 0.55 16.13 4.85
C GLU A 91 -0.86 16.52 4.40
N GLU A 92 -1.44 15.81 3.42
CA GLU A 92 -2.82 16.02 2.96
C GLU A 92 -3.83 15.90 4.11
N ARG A 93 -3.67 14.91 4.99
CA ARG A 93 -4.55 14.72 6.14
C ARG A 93 -4.38 15.78 7.21
N SER A 94 -3.19 16.39 7.32
CA SER A 94 -2.94 17.50 8.26
C SER A 94 -3.53 18.83 7.78
N THR A 95 -3.73 18.98 6.46
CA THR A 95 -4.34 20.18 5.86
C THR A 95 -5.87 20.14 5.80
N LEU A 96 -6.48 18.98 6.07
CA LEU A 96 -7.92 18.84 6.24
C LEU A 96 -8.26 19.15 7.72
N GLU A 97 -9.05 20.21 7.94
CA GLU A 97 -9.40 20.82 9.23
C GLU A 97 -9.69 19.81 10.38
N PRO A 98 -9.29 20.08 11.64
CA PRO A 98 -9.43 19.15 12.76
C PRO A 98 -10.87 18.92 13.25
N GLU A 99 -11.84 19.71 12.79
CA GLU A 99 -13.15 19.81 13.44
C GLU A 99 -14.09 18.60 13.25
N GLU A 100 -13.84 17.74 12.26
CA GLU A 100 -14.70 16.55 12.06
C GLU A 100 -14.21 15.28 12.79
N ALA A 101 -13.04 15.32 13.43
CA ALA A 101 -12.44 14.12 14.04
C ALA A 101 -12.91 13.84 15.47
N LEU A 102 -13.54 14.80 16.16
CA LEU A 102 -13.91 14.67 17.57
C LEU A 102 -15.23 15.38 17.87
N THR A 103 -16.37 14.78 17.51
CA THR A 103 -17.61 15.12 18.21
C THR A 103 -17.57 14.46 19.59
N SER A 104 -17.31 15.28 20.61
CA SER A 104 -17.49 14.94 22.02
C SER A 104 -18.93 14.48 22.23
N SER A 105 -19.13 13.19 22.53
CA SER A 105 -20.37 12.76 23.17
C SER A 105 -20.22 13.01 24.68
N ASP A 106 -21.25 13.59 25.30
CA ASP A 106 -21.31 14.06 26.71
C ASP A 106 -21.00 13.00 27.80
N ASN A 107 -20.50 11.82 27.43
CA ASN A 107 -20.14 10.74 28.34
C ASN A 107 -18.66 10.35 28.30
N GLY A 108 -17.77 11.21 27.76
CA GLY A 108 -16.32 10.99 27.78
C GLY A 108 -15.81 9.88 26.86
N LEU A 109 -16.65 9.39 25.93
CA LEU A 109 -16.26 8.43 24.90
C LEU A 109 -16.24 9.11 23.53
N VAL A 110 -15.08 9.07 22.89
CA VAL A 110 -14.84 9.56 21.54
C VAL A 110 -15.34 8.53 20.53
N ARG A 111 -16.29 8.91 19.67
CA ARG A 111 -16.69 8.11 18.50
C ARG A 111 -15.98 8.64 17.26
N LEU A 112 -15.20 7.78 16.62
CA LEU A 112 -14.71 8.05 15.26
C LEU A 112 -15.86 7.83 14.27
N ASN A 113 -16.24 8.89 13.56
CA ASN A 113 -17.27 8.81 12.53
C ASN A 113 -16.71 8.09 11.29
N MET A 114 -17.20 6.87 11.03
CA MET A 114 -16.77 6.03 9.91
C MET A 114 -17.50 6.34 8.59
N ASN A 115 -18.37 7.36 8.54
CA ASN A 115 -19.13 7.74 7.35
C ASN A 115 -18.48 8.86 6.52
N ALA A 116 -17.30 9.35 6.91
CA ALA A 116 -16.49 10.27 6.11
C ALA A 116 -15.34 9.53 5.40
N LEU A 117 -15.63 8.36 4.81
CA LEU A 117 -14.75 7.60 3.93
C LEU A 117 -15.41 7.36 2.58
#